data_AF-I3E1M0-F1
#
_entry.id   AF-I3E1M0-F1
#
_cell.length_a   1.000
_cell.length_b   1.000
_cell.length_c   1.000
_cell.angle_alpha   90.00
_cell.angle_beta   90.00
_cell.angle_gamma   90.00
#
_symmetry.space_group_name_H-M   'P 1'
#
loop_
_entity.id
_entity.type
_entity.pdbx_description
1 polymer ?
#
loop_
_entity_poly.entity_id
_entity_poly.type
_entity_poly.pdbx_seq_one_letter_code
_entity_poly.pdbx_strand_id
1 'polypeptide(L)' 'MTVLFGSVEFFEREMLEYAKKEHFTKNSIMTKYLSLKHELLYDFICDEKLRIQCLKNLSIAFQKLLDQDYEYQIV' A
#
# COMPACT_ATOMS: atom_id res chain seq x y z
N MET A 1 -10.59 -6.98 -12.63
CA MET A 1 -11.37 -6.72 -11.40
C MET A 1 -11.25 -5.24 -11.06
N THR A 2 -12.36 -4.51 -10.96
CA THR A 2 -12.33 -3.11 -10.49
C THR A 2 -12.15 -3.11 -8.98
N VAL A 3 -11.09 -2.48 -8.48
CA VAL A 3 -10.82 -2.37 -7.04
C VAL A 3 -11.20 -0.95 -6.61
N LEU A 4 -11.95 -0.84 -5.51
CA LEU A 4 -12.42 0.44 -5.00
C LEU A 4 -11.24 1.27 -4.51
N PHE A 5 -11.14 2.51 -4.99
CA PHE A 5 -10.09 3.43 -4.54
C PHE A 5 -10.09 3.55 -3.01
N GLY A 6 -8.91 3.50 -2.41
CA GLY A 6 -8.74 3.64 -0.97
C GLY A 6 -9.10 2.39 -0.14
N SER A 7 -9.49 1.27 -0.77
CA SER A 7 -9.61 -0.01 -0.08
C SER A 7 -8.23 -0.60 0.24
N VAL A 8 -8.20 -1.60 1.11
CA VAL A 8 -6.95 -2.30 1.46
C VAL A 8 -6.35 -2.98 0.23
N GLU A 9 -7.19 -3.68 -0.55
CA GLU A 9 -6.81 -4.39 -1.79
C GLU A 9 -6.29 -3.43 -2.86
N PHE A 10 -6.82 -2.19 -2.89
CA PHE A 10 -6.32 -1.15 -3.79
C PHE A 10 -4.87 -0.84 -3.47
N PHE A 11 -4.56 -0.57 -2.20
CA PHE A 11 -3.20 -0.24 -1.77
C PHE A 11 -2.22 -1.41 -1.87
N GLU A 12 -2.66 -2.63 -1.53
CA GLU A 12 -1.86 -3.85 -1.75
C GLU A 12 -1.45 -3.95 -3.22
N ARG A 13 -2.41 -3.80 -4.15
CA ARG A 13 -2.14 -3.83 -5.59
C ARG A 13 -1.17 -2.74 -6.02
N GLU A 14 -1.38 -1.49 -5.61
CA GLU A 14 -0.49 -0.38 -6.00
C GLU A 14 0.96 -0.60 -5.54
N MET A 15 1.15 -1.09 -4.30
CA MET A 15 2.48 -1.41 -3.77
C MET A 15 3.12 -2.59 -4.48
N LEU A 16 2.37 -3.67 -4.73
CA LEU A 16 2.87 -4.85 -5.44
C LEU A 16 3.22 -4.55 -6.90
N GLU A 17 2.38 -3.78 -7.61
CA GLU A 17 2.64 -3.40 -9.01
C GLU A 17 3.85 -2.47 -9.14
N TYR A 18 4.06 -1.58 -8.17
CA TYR A 18 5.31 -0.81 -8.09
C TYR A 18 6.51 -1.72 -7.82
N ALA A 19 6.41 -2.57 -6.80
CA ALA A 19 7.49 -3.47 -6.40
C ALA A 19 7.90 -4.39 -7.54
N LYS A 20 6.96 -4.96 -8.30
CA LYS A 20 7.24 -5.79 -9.48
C LYS A 20 8.12 -5.11 -10.52
N LYS A 21 8.01 -3.79 -10.68
CA LYS A 21 8.83 -3.00 -11.61
C LYS A 21 10.24 -2.74 -11.07
N GLU A 22 10.39 -2.68 -9.75
CA GLU A 22 11.62 -2.35 -9.02
C GLU A 22 12.32 -3.57 -8.37
N HIS A 23 12.17 -4.76 -8.98
CA HIS A 23 12.76 -6.05 -8.52
C HIS A 23 12.13 -6.71 -7.27
N PHE A 24 10.89 -6.40 -6.94
CA PHE A 24 10.07 -7.00 -5.88
C PHE A 24 10.81 -7.16 -4.54
N THR A 25 11.17 -6.03 -3.94
CA THR A 25 11.87 -6.00 -2.64
C THR A 25 11.02 -5.35 -1.56
N LYS A 26 11.27 -5.70 -0.29
CA LYS A 26 10.67 -4.99 0.86
C LYS A 26 10.91 -3.48 0.80
N ASN A 27 12.10 -3.07 0.33
CA ASN A 27 12.43 -1.66 0.15
C ASN A 27 11.53 -1.00 -0.89
N SER A 28 11.28 -1.65 -2.03
CA SER A 28 10.37 -1.11 -3.06
C SER A 28 8.92 -0.96 -2.56
N ILE A 29 8.44 -1.91 -1.75
CA ILE A 29 7.11 -1.82 -1.10
C ILE A 29 7.09 -0.64 -0.12
N MET A 30 8.10 -0.51 0.75
CA MET A 30 8.23 0.60 1.69
C MET A 30 8.29 1.95 0.99
N THR A 31 9.05 2.07 -0.09
CA THR A 31 9.13 3.29 -0.90
C THR A 31 7.75 3.69 -1.43
N LYS A 32 7.00 2.74 -2.01
CA LYS A 32 5.65 3.04 -2.51
C LYS A 32 4.67 3.37 -1.39
N TYR A 33 4.75 2.68 -0.25
CA TYR A 33 3.95 3.01 0.94
C TYR A 33 4.17 4.47 1.39
N LEU A 34 5.42 4.92 1.49
CA LEU A 34 5.75 6.29 1.89
C LEU A 34 5.26 7.31 0.87
N SER A 35 5.39 7.03 -0.43
CA SER A 35 4.85 7.88 -1.51
C SER A 35 3.34 8.05 -1.38
N LEU A 36 2.60 6.94 -1.29
CA LEU A 36 1.13 6.96 -1.16
C LEU A 36 0.69 7.66 0.12
N LYS A 37 1.42 7.48 1.23
CA LYS A 37 1.14 8.17 2.49
C LYS A 37 1.33 9.68 2.36
N HIS A 38 2.38 10.11 1.68
CA HIS A 38 2.62 11.54 1.39
C HIS A 38 1.49 12.12 0.52
N GLU A 39 1.16 11.43 -0.58
CA GLU A 39 0.07 11.82 -1.48
C GLU A 39 -1.25 11.99 -0.72
N LEU A 40 -1.62 11.03 0.15
CA LEU A 40 -2.83 11.10 0.95
C LEU A 40 -2.83 12.26 1.96
N LEU A 41 -1.67 12.66 2.49
CA LEU A 41 -1.56 13.71 3.50
C LEU A 41 -1.54 15.11 2.89
N TYR A 42 -0.90 15.28 1.74
CA TYR A 42 -0.55 16.61 1.22
C TYR A 42 -1.16 16.92 -0.15
N ASP A 43 -1.40 15.90 -0.98
CA ASP A 43 -1.78 16.10 -2.39
C ASP A 43 -3.23 15.66 -2.68
N PHE A 44 -3.82 14.82 -1.82
CA PHE A 44 -5.17 14.29 -2.00
C PHE A 44 -6.22 15.15 -1.29
N ILE A 45 -6.93 15.96 -2.08
CA ILE A 45 -8.04 16.80 -1.61
C ILE A 45 -9.29 15.94 -1.43
N CYS A 46 -9.66 15.67 -0.18
CA CYS A 46 -10.86 14.94 0.19
C CYS A 46 -11.33 15.31 1.61
N ASP A 47 -12.50 14.82 1.98
CA ASP A 47 -12.98 14.87 3.35
C ASP A 47 -12.00 14.21 4.32
N GLU A 48 -11.82 14.80 5.49
CA GLU A 48 -10.91 14.30 6.52
C GLU A 48 -11.23 12.86 6.93
N LYS A 49 -12.51 12.52 7.03
CA LYS A 49 -12.95 11.15 7.33
C LYS A 49 -12.46 10.15 6.29
N LEU A 50 -12.52 10.52 5.00
CA LEU A 50 -12.05 9.65 3.91
C LEU A 50 -10.52 9.53 3.97
N ARG A 51 -9.79 10.63 4.16
CA ARG A 51 -8.33 10.63 4.32
C ARG A 51 -7.88 9.70 5.45
N ILE A 52 -8.50 9.81 6.63
CA ILE A 52 -8.20 8.94 7.78
C ILE A 52 -8.45 7.47 7.43
N GLN A 53 -9.58 7.17 6.77
CA GLN A 53 -9.89 5.81 6.35
C GLN A 53 -8.87 5.27 5.35
N CYS A 54 -8.46 6.06 4.37
CA CYS A 54 -7.43 5.70 3.40
C CYS A 54 -6.07 5.45 4.06
N LEU A 55 -5.64 6.31 4.98
CA LEU A 55 -4.38 6.13 5.72
C LEU A 55 -4.39 4.86 6.58
N LYS A 56 -5.53 4.55 7.20
CA LYS A 56 -5.71 3.31 7.95
C LYS A 56 -5.62 2.09 7.04
N ASN A 57 -6.33 2.12 5.91
CA ASN A 57 -6.32 1.03 4.93
C ASN A 57 -4.94 0.82 4.31
N LEU A 58 -4.21 1.91 4.02
CA LEU A 58 -2.83 1.86 3.53
C LEU A 58 -1.89 1.20 4.54
N SER A 59 -2.01 1.56 5.82
CA SER A 59 -1.22 0.93 6.90
C SER A 59 -1.51 -0.57 7.03
N ILE A 60 -2.79 -0.96 6.94
CA ILE A 60 -3.21 -2.37 6.98
C ILE A 60 -2.64 -3.14 5.78
N ALA A 61 -2.75 -2.58 4.58
CA ALA A 61 -2.21 -3.18 3.37
C ALA A 61 -0.70 -3.41 3.48
N PHE A 62 0.03 -2.40 3.97
CA PHE A 62 1.48 -2.50 4.15
C PHE A 62 1.86 -3.60 5.14
N GLN A 63 1.19 -3.64 6.30
CA GLN A 63 1.43 -4.68 7.31
C GLN A 63 1.17 -6.08 6.76
N LYS A 64 0.05 -6.28 6.04
CA LYS A 64 -0.25 -7.57 5.41
C LYS A 64 0.84 -8.03 4.44
N LEU A 65 1.37 -7.12 3.62
CA LEU A 65 2.44 -7.45 2.68
C LEU A 65 3.75 -7.82 3.39
N LEU A 66 4.05 -7.17 4.54
CA LEU A 66 5.20 -7.54 5.35
C LEU A 66 5.03 -8.89 6.06
N ASP A 67 3.81 -9.20 6.51
CA ASP A 67 3.49 -10.46 7.18
C ASP A 67 3.45 -11.64 6.21
N GLN A 68 2.99 -11.43 4.96
CA GLN A 68 3.00 -12.45 3.90
C GLN A 68 4.41 -12.89 3.48
N ASP A 69 5.44 -12.07 3.74
CA ASP A 69 6.85 -12.43 3.51
C ASP A 69 7.37 -13.49 4.49
N TYR A 70 6.63 -13.87 5.53
CA TYR A 70 6.99 -14.99 6.43
C TYR A 70 6.66 -16.37 5.84
N GLU A 71 5.82 -16.48 4.82
CA GLU A 71 5.44 -17.78 4.23
C GLU A 71 6.33 -18.22 3.06
N TYR A 72 7.14 -17.33 2.48
CA TYR A 72 8.01 -17.66 1.34
C TYR A 72 9.48 -17.98 1.71
N GLN A 73 9.80 -18.12 3.00
CA GLN A 73 11.14 -18.56 3.45
C GLN A 73 11.23 -20.07 3.77
N ILE A 74 10.22 -20.87 3.42
CA ILE A 74 10.25 -22.34 3.56
C ILE A 74 9.82 -23.01 2.24
N VAL A 75 10.65 -22.92 1.20
CA VAL A 75 10.81 -23.97 0.17
C VAL A 75 12.24 -23.96 -0.32
#